data_AF-A0A7C5LXE2-F1
#
_entry.id   AF-A0A7C5LXE2-F1
#
_cell.length_a   1.000
_cell.length_b   1.000
_cell.length_c   1.000
_cell.angle_alpha   90.00
_cell.angle_beta   90.00
_cell.angle_gamma   90.00
#
_symmetry.space_group_name_H-M   'P 1'
#
loop_
_entity.id
_entity.type
_entity.pdbx_description
1 polymer ?
#
loop_
_entity_poly.entity_id
_entity_poly.type
_entity_poly.pdbx_seq_one_letter_code
_entity_poly.pdbx_strand_id
1 'polypeptide(L)'
;MKNVFKLSTLLLVFFIFGQVACNKGTDPAPEPEKPDPTGKWALKSAKLVEPDPLVITNFTTDGQNFMTLEIPAGDTQNTTMLVGGALAGAACQDPNNYAQFHLELTSAGRLLFNCPPENVSEDSGSWSVIKDADGNYTIINLSVNVGDSGIPVQITVENFKMAADGKSFTGTAKGYPMVKDFITPIGPDNIQFLTSDLEFVMVQ
;
A
#
# COMPACT_ATOMS: atom_id res chain seq x y z
N MET A 1 92.76 -28.26 17.83
CA MET A 1 92.11 -27.50 16.73
C MET A 1 90.73 -27.09 17.18
N LYS A 2 90.42 -25.80 16.99
CA LYS A 2 89.11 -25.13 16.85
C LYS A 2 88.08 -25.23 18.00
N ASN A 3 87.98 -24.09 18.69
CA ASN A 3 86.80 -23.45 19.28
C ASN A 3 85.45 -23.80 18.63
N VAL A 4 84.35 -23.71 19.38
CA VAL A 4 83.33 -22.64 19.24
C VAL A 4 82.24 -22.74 20.32
N PHE A 5 81.94 -21.56 20.88
CA PHE A 5 80.85 -21.12 21.76
C PHE A 5 79.43 -21.29 21.18
N LYS A 6 78.41 -21.41 22.05
CA LYS A 6 77.18 -20.56 22.17
C LYS A 6 76.07 -21.34 22.90
N LEU A 7 75.56 -20.92 24.07
CA LEU A 7 74.79 -19.71 24.43
C LEU A 7 73.32 -19.77 23.96
N SER A 8 72.44 -19.97 24.97
CA SER A 8 71.07 -19.45 25.16
C SER A 8 70.04 -19.66 24.03
N THR A 9 68.79 -20.03 24.32
CA THR A 9 67.75 -19.03 24.63
C THR A 9 66.53 -19.74 25.24
N LEU A 10 66.23 -19.38 26.48
CA LEU A 10 64.99 -19.66 27.18
C LEU A 10 63.95 -18.66 26.65
N LEU A 11 62.92 -19.14 25.95
CA LEU A 11 61.85 -18.30 25.42
C LEU A 11 60.85 -17.98 26.55
N LEU A 12 60.98 -16.79 27.15
CA LEU A 12 60.02 -16.25 28.11
C LEU A 12 58.87 -15.62 27.32
N VAL A 13 57.71 -16.29 27.25
CA VAL A 13 56.50 -15.72 26.63
C VAL A 13 55.83 -14.80 27.65
N PHE A 14 56.03 -13.49 27.48
CA PHE A 14 55.25 -12.46 28.17
C PHE A 14 53.81 -12.47 27.64
N PHE A 15 52.87 -12.93 28.45
CA PHE A 15 51.45 -12.61 28.27
C PHE A 15 51.23 -11.14 28.61
N ILE A 16 51.25 -10.28 27.59
CA ILE A 16 50.77 -8.91 27.70
C ILE A 16 49.24 -8.98 27.72
N PHE A 17 48.65 -8.87 28.91
CA PHE A 17 47.23 -8.54 29.08
C PHE A 17 47.04 -7.11 28.56
N GLY A 18 46.75 -6.98 27.27
CA GLY A 18 46.17 -5.77 26.71
C GLY A 18 44.80 -5.58 27.31
N GLN A 19 44.69 -4.64 28.26
CA GLN A 19 43.41 -4.12 28.70
C GLN A 19 42.78 -3.40 27.50
N VAL A 20 41.93 -4.09 26.77
CA VAL A 20 40.96 -3.45 25.89
C VAL A 20 40.03 -2.70 26.82
N ALA A 21 40.26 -1.40 26.97
CA ALA A 21 39.29 -0.50 27.54
C ALA A 21 38.01 -0.67 26.70
N CYS A 22 36.99 -1.32 27.26
CA CYS A 22 35.62 -1.22 26.78
C CYS A 22 35.22 0.24 26.97
N ASN A 23 35.54 1.07 25.97
CA ASN A 23 34.92 2.36 25.81
C ASN A 23 33.43 2.04 25.74
N LYS A 24 32.65 2.47 26.74
CA LYS A 24 31.19 2.51 26.67
C LYS A 24 30.88 3.45 25.51
N GLY A 25 30.92 2.91 24.29
CA GLY A 25 30.33 3.56 23.15
C GLY A 25 28.92 3.85 23.57
N THR A 26 28.54 5.13 23.55
CA THR A 26 27.15 5.52 23.52
C THR A 26 26.49 4.64 22.48
N ASP A 27 25.57 3.77 22.90
CA ASP A 27 24.78 2.98 21.97
C ASP A 27 24.26 3.95 20.90
N PRO A 28 24.45 3.66 19.60
CA PRO A 28 23.92 4.51 18.55
C PRO A 28 22.44 4.74 18.88
N ALA A 29 22.03 6.02 18.85
CA ALA A 29 20.64 6.37 19.10
C ALA A 29 19.76 5.44 18.25
N PRO A 30 18.68 4.87 18.82
CA PRO A 30 17.81 3.98 18.05
C PRO A 30 17.42 4.69 16.77
N GLU A 31 17.66 4.01 15.65
CA GLU A 31 17.29 4.54 14.34
C GLU A 31 15.79 4.90 14.39
N PRO A 32 15.40 6.09 13.89
CA PRO A 32 14.00 6.48 13.92
C PRO A 32 13.14 5.40 13.28
N GLU A 33 12.12 4.95 14.00
CA GLU A 33 11.21 3.92 13.54
C GLU A 33 10.56 4.37 12.23
N LYS A 34 10.67 3.54 11.19
CA LYS A 34 10.13 3.87 9.87
C LYS A 34 8.58 3.97 9.95
N PRO A 35 7.95 4.94 9.28
CA PRO A 35 6.50 5.13 9.35
C PRO A 35 5.74 3.86 8.96
N ASP A 36 4.86 3.39 9.83
CA ASP A 36 4.00 2.21 9.61
C ASP A 36 2.70 2.61 8.87
N PRO A 37 2.26 1.88 7.82
CA PRO A 37 0.98 2.13 7.15
C PRO A 37 -0.27 1.83 7.99
N THR A 38 -0.17 1.26 9.20
CA THR A 38 -1.33 1.13 10.10
C THR A 38 -2.01 2.49 10.33
N GLY A 39 -3.34 2.55 10.20
CA GLY A 39 -4.10 3.78 10.42
C GLY A 39 -5.36 3.88 9.57
N LYS A 40 -6.00 5.05 9.64
CA LYS A 40 -7.19 5.40 8.86
C LYS A 40 -6.82 6.30 7.69
N TRP A 41 -7.25 5.96 6.50
CA TRP A 41 -6.77 6.55 5.26
C TRP A 41 -7.93 6.91 4.33
N ALA A 42 -7.95 8.17 3.89
CA ALA A 42 -8.85 8.65 2.87
C ALA A 42 -8.12 8.71 1.53
N LEU A 43 -8.78 8.30 0.45
CA LEU A 43 -8.26 8.49 -0.90
C LEU A 43 -8.25 9.98 -1.22
N LYS A 44 -7.06 10.54 -1.44
CA LYS A 44 -6.88 11.93 -1.83
C LYS A 44 -6.90 12.11 -3.35
N SER A 45 -6.21 11.23 -4.07
CA SER A 45 -6.20 11.23 -5.52
C SER A 45 -5.92 9.85 -6.11
N ALA A 46 -6.43 9.60 -7.30
CA ALA A 46 -6.09 8.48 -8.15
C ALA A 46 -5.91 8.98 -9.59
N LYS A 47 -4.89 8.51 -10.30
CA LYS A 47 -4.57 8.91 -11.67
C LYS A 47 -4.42 7.69 -12.56
N LEU A 48 -5.13 7.65 -13.69
CA LEU A 48 -5.04 6.54 -14.65
C LEU A 48 -3.62 6.46 -15.26
N VAL A 49 -3.03 5.27 -15.23
CA VAL A 49 -1.66 5.03 -15.72
C VAL A 49 -1.63 4.40 -17.12
N GLU A 50 -2.73 3.77 -17.55
CA GLU A 50 -2.78 3.02 -18.81
C GLU A 50 -2.56 3.92 -20.04
N PRO A 51 -1.85 3.43 -21.08
CA PRO A 51 -1.55 4.22 -22.27
C PRO A 51 -2.80 4.47 -23.14
N ASP A 52 -3.74 3.53 -23.10
CA ASP A 52 -5.02 3.64 -23.79
C ASP A 52 -6.08 4.21 -22.83
N PRO A 53 -7.01 5.05 -23.31
CA PRO A 53 -8.08 5.56 -22.49
C PRO A 53 -8.96 4.41 -21.97
N LEU A 54 -9.37 4.50 -20.71
CA LEU A 54 -10.41 3.61 -20.18
C LEU A 54 -11.73 3.98 -20.84
N VAL A 55 -12.37 3.02 -21.48
CA VAL A 55 -13.66 3.24 -22.14
C VAL A 55 -14.74 2.48 -21.37
N ILE A 56 -15.75 3.21 -20.91
CA ILE A 56 -16.95 2.66 -20.27
C ILE A 56 -18.11 2.91 -21.22
N THR A 57 -18.65 1.84 -21.81
CA THR A 57 -19.80 1.90 -22.71
C THR A 57 -21.10 1.60 -21.98
N ASN A 58 -22.21 2.04 -22.57
CA ASN A 58 -23.55 1.80 -22.03
C ASN A 58 -23.75 2.33 -20.60
N PHE A 59 -23.06 3.42 -20.25
CA PHE A 59 -23.29 4.12 -19.00
C PHE A 59 -24.60 4.93 -19.10
N THR A 60 -25.49 4.78 -18.10
CA THR A 60 -26.76 5.53 -18.04
C THR A 60 -26.75 6.46 -16.82
N THR A 61 -27.04 7.74 -17.02
CA THR A 61 -27.28 8.69 -15.92
C THR A 61 -28.75 8.76 -15.51
N ASP A 62 -29.66 8.29 -16.37
CA ASP A 62 -31.12 8.47 -16.26
C ASP A 62 -31.94 7.22 -16.68
N GLY A 63 -31.29 6.09 -16.93
CA GLY A 63 -31.93 4.83 -17.31
C GLY A 63 -32.32 4.70 -18.78
N GLN A 64 -32.08 5.70 -19.64
CA GLN A 64 -32.48 5.64 -21.06
C GLN A 64 -31.40 6.04 -22.07
N ASN A 65 -30.35 6.76 -21.65
CA ASN A 65 -29.26 7.14 -22.55
C ASN A 65 -27.99 6.34 -22.28
N PHE A 66 -27.57 5.53 -23.26
CA PHE A 66 -26.28 4.86 -23.25
C PHE A 66 -25.21 5.82 -23.78
N MET A 67 -24.34 6.28 -22.89
CA MET A 67 -23.18 7.09 -23.25
C MET A 67 -21.91 6.26 -23.17
N THR A 68 -20.95 6.61 -24.04
CA THR A 68 -19.56 6.18 -23.90
C THR A 68 -18.84 7.24 -23.08
N LEU A 69 -18.26 6.84 -21.95
CA LEU A 69 -17.35 7.65 -21.17
C LEU A 69 -15.92 7.19 -21.48
N GLU A 70 -15.12 8.10 -22.05
CA GLU A 70 -13.70 7.89 -22.27
C GLU A 70 -12.90 8.65 -21.20
N ILE A 71 -12.04 7.94 -20.49
CA ILE A 71 -11.18 8.50 -19.44
C ILE A 71 -9.74 8.41 -19.94
N PRO A 72 -9.12 9.53 -20.30
CA PRO A 72 -7.77 9.52 -20.86
C PRO A 72 -6.73 9.19 -19.79
N ALA A 73 -5.59 8.66 -20.26
CA ALA A 73 -4.41 8.50 -19.44
C ALA A 73 -4.08 9.80 -18.69
N GLY A 74 -3.82 9.67 -17.40
CA GLY A 74 -3.50 10.81 -16.54
C GLY A 74 -4.69 11.63 -16.05
N ASP A 75 -5.94 11.27 -16.38
CA ASP A 75 -7.12 11.88 -15.77
C ASP A 75 -7.15 11.55 -14.27
N THR A 76 -6.98 12.57 -13.44
CA THR A 76 -7.04 12.41 -11.98
C THR A 76 -8.47 12.50 -11.46
N GLN A 77 -9.32 13.34 -12.05
CA GLN A 77 -10.64 13.64 -11.47
C GLN A 77 -11.59 12.44 -11.63
N ASN A 78 -11.75 11.94 -12.85
CA ASN A 78 -12.65 10.82 -13.13
C ASN A 78 -12.12 9.54 -12.48
N THR A 79 -10.80 9.32 -12.53
CA THR A 79 -10.19 8.15 -11.89
C THR A 79 -10.35 8.17 -10.36
N THR A 80 -10.17 9.33 -9.71
CA THR A 80 -10.41 9.45 -8.26
C THR A 80 -11.86 9.14 -7.91
N MET A 81 -12.81 9.64 -8.70
CA MET A 81 -14.24 9.36 -8.49
C MET A 81 -14.56 7.87 -8.64
N LEU A 82 -14.02 7.21 -9.68
CA LEU A 82 -14.27 5.78 -9.92
C LEU A 82 -13.64 4.89 -8.84
N VAL A 83 -12.35 5.10 -8.52
CA VAL A 83 -11.66 4.32 -7.49
C VAL A 83 -12.28 4.58 -6.12
N GLY A 84 -12.55 5.84 -5.78
CA GLY A 84 -13.18 6.22 -4.53
C GLY A 84 -14.59 5.65 -4.40
N GLY A 85 -15.39 5.72 -5.47
CA GLY A 85 -16.74 5.14 -5.50
C GLY A 85 -16.75 3.62 -5.39
N ALA A 86 -15.80 2.93 -6.04
CA ALA A 86 -15.67 1.48 -5.92
C ALA A 86 -15.29 1.03 -4.50
N LEU A 87 -14.38 1.75 -3.83
CA LEU A 87 -14.01 1.48 -2.45
C LEU A 87 -15.16 1.81 -1.48
N ALA A 88 -15.78 2.99 -1.65
CA ALA A 88 -16.83 3.46 -0.75
C ALA A 88 -18.13 2.68 -0.90
N GLY A 89 -18.53 2.31 -2.12
CA GLY A 89 -19.78 1.61 -2.39
C GLY A 89 -19.89 0.21 -1.78
N ALA A 90 -18.79 -0.33 -1.25
CA ALA A 90 -18.81 -1.55 -0.45
C ALA A 90 -19.42 -1.30 0.95
N ALA A 91 -19.19 -0.14 1.57
CA ALA A 91 -19.62 0.16 2.94
C ALA A 91 -20.64 1.32 3.07
N CYS A 92 -20.63 2.27 2.13
CA CYS A 92 -21.59 3.38 2.07
C CYS A 92 -22.72 3.04 1.08
N GLN A 93 -23.97 3.11 1.52
CA GLN A 93 -25.14 2.94 0.67
C GLN A 93 -25.53 4.24 -0.05
N ASP A 94 -25.30 5.40 0.58
CA ASP A 94 -25.58 6.71 -0.01
C ASP A 94 -24.32 7.28 -0.66
N PRO A 95 -24.30 7.49 -2.00
CA PRO A 95 -23.18 8.09 -2.71
C PRO A 95 -22.75 9.46 -2.18
N ASN A 96 -23.65 10.22 -1.54
CA ASN A 96 -23.30 11.52 -0.94
C ASN A 96 -22.31 11.38 0.23
N ASN A 97 -22.22 10.19 0.84
CA ASN A 97 -21.32 9.92 1.96
C ASN A 97 -19.94 9.44 1.51
N TYR A 98 -19.73 9.16 0.22
CA TYR A 98 -18.46 8.60 -0.28
C TYR A 98 -17.26 9.51 0.01
N ALA A 99 -17.45 10.83 0.06
CA ALA A 99 -16.36 11.76 0.39
C ALA A 99 -15.86 11.65 1.84
N GLN A 100 -16.60 11.00 2.73
CA GLN A 100 -16.26 10.77 4.14
C GLN A 100 -15.83 9.32 4.42
N PHE A 101 -15.84 8.48 3.40
CA PHE A 101 -15.34 7.12 3.45
C PHE A 101 -13.85 7.09 3.77
N HIS A 102 -13.43 6.10 4.55
CA HIS A 102 -12.01 5.78 4.73
C HIS A 102 -11.81 4.29 4.94
N LEU A 103 -10.63 3.83 4.55
CA LEU A 103 -10.15 2.49 4.87
C LEU A 103 -9.28 2.52 6.13
N GLU A 104 -9.37 1.48 6.94
CA GLU A 104 -8.54 1.30 8.13
C GLU A 104 -7.66 0.07 7.95
N LEU A 105 -6.35 0.30 8.00
CA LEU A 105 -5.32 -0.73 8.02
C LEU A 105 -4.97 -0.99 9.49
N THR A 106 -5.43 -2.12 10.04
CA THR A 106 -5.18 -2.45 11.46
C THR A 106 -3.83 -3.14 11.64
N SER A 107 -3.21 -3.00 12.81
CA SER A 107 -1.93 -3.67 13.13
C SER A 107 -2.02 -5.20 13.15
N ALA A 108 -3.23 -5.76 13.22
CA ALA A 108 -3.50 -7.20 13.10
C ALA A 108 -3.56 -7.68 11.63
N GLY A 109 -3.35 -6.80 10.65
CA GLY A 109 -3.43 -7.14 9.22
C GLY A 109 -4.85 -7.21 8.67
N ARG A 110 -5.87 -6.70 9.39
CA ARG A 110 -7.25 -6.58 8.90
C ARG A 110 -7.47 -5.25 8.19
N LEU A 111 -8.24 -5.28 7.10
CA LEU A 111 -8.65 -4.12 6.32
C LEU A 111 -10.13 -3.85 6.59
N LEU A 112 -10.44 -2.68 7.15
CA LEU A 112 -11.82 -2.28 7.41
C LEU A 112 -12.24 -1.15 6.48
N PHE A 113 -13.47 -1.20 6.01
CA PHE A 113 -14.11 -0.13 5.25
C PHE A 113 -15.10 0.60 6.16
N ASN A 114 -14.91 1.91 6.31
CA ASN A 114 -15.67 2.71 7.26
C ASN A 114 -16.44 3.80 6.53
N CYS A 115 -17.75 3.86 6.80
CA CYS A 115 -18.64 4.92 6.39
C CYS A 115 -19.26 5.59 7.62
N PRO A 116 -18.57 6.56 8.25
CA PRO A 116 -19.03 7.18 9.50
C PRO A 116 -20.44 7.80 9.44
N PRO A 117 -20.85 8.51 8.36
CA PRO A 117 -22.20 9.08 8.27
C PRO A 117 -23.32 8.05 8.38
N GLU A 118 -23.06 6.82 7.95
CA GLU A 118 -24.01 5.71 7.95
C GLU A 118 -23.82 4.78 9.16
N ASN A 119 -22.82 5.05 10.00
CA ASN A 119 -22.39 4.19 11.12
C ASN A 119 -22.08 2.75 10.68
N VAL A 120 -21.53 2.58 9.47
CA VAL A 120 -21.12 1.29 8.93
C VAL A 120 -19.60 1.13 9.06
N SER A 121 -19.19 -0.03 9.57
CA SER A 121 -17.80 -0.50 9.56
C SER A 121 -17.80 -1.96 9.18
N GLU A 122 -17.17 -2.28 8.06
CA GLU A 122 -17.16 -3.62 7.50
C GLU A 122 -15.75 -4.20 7.51
N ASP A 123 -15.63 -5.47 7.89
CA ASP A 123 -14.38 -6.22 7.68
C ASP A 123 -14.30 -6.66 6.23
N SER A 124 -13.59 -5.86 5.45
CA SER A 124 -13.46 -6.04 4.00
C SER A 124 -12.26 -6.91 3.65
N GLY A 125 -11.58 -7.52 4.63
CA GLY A 125 -10.56 -8.53 4.40
C GLY A 125 -9.23 -8.22 5.09
N SER A 126 -8.13 -8.39 4.37
CA SER A 126 -6.79 -8.34 4.96
C SER A 126 -5.82 -7.51 4.15
N TRP A 127 -4.80 -6.98 4.82
CA TRP A 127 -3.68 -6.31 4.18
C TRP A 127 -2.34 -6.87 4.65
N SER A 128 -1.33 -6.73 3.81
CA SER A 128 0.05 -7.06 4.14
C SER A 128 1.02 -6.16 3.40
N VAL A 129 2.26 -6.13 3.88
CA VAL A 129 3.35 -5.32 3.35
C VAL A 129 4.56 -6.16 3.05
N ILE A 130 5.27 -5.80 1.98
CA ILE A 130 6.58 -6.32 1.64
C ILE A 130 7.61 -5.21 1.83
N LYS A 131 8.74 -5.55 2.46
CA LYS A 131 9.87 -4.64 2.66
C LYS A 131 11.04 -5.02 1.75
N ASP A 132 11.82 -4.03 1.31
CA ASP A 132 13.12 -4.26 0.67
C ASP A 132 14.21 -4.65 1.69
N ALA A 133 15.44 -4.87 1.20
CA ALA A 133 16.59 -5.23 2.02
C ALA A 133 16.98 -4.14 3.03
N ASP A 134 16.62 -2.88 2.76
CA ASP A 134 16.84 -1.74 3.64
C ASP A 134 15.67 -1.57 4.64
N GLY A 135 14.65 -2.41 4.57
CA GLY A 135 13.48 -2.37 5.44
C GLY A 135 12.43 -1.32 5.04
N ASN A 136 12.53 -0.73 3.84
CA ASN A 136 11.50 0.17 3.32
C ASN A 136 10.33 -0.64 2.78
N TYR A 137 9.11 -0.21 3.06
CA TYR A 137 7.92 -0.77 2.45
C TYR A 137 7.93 -0.51 0.93
N THR A 138 7.72 -1.56 0.13
CA THR A 138 7.76 -1.46 -1.35
C THR A 138 6.46 -1.88 -2.02
N ILE A 139 5.70 -2.77 -1.38
CA ILE A 139 4.42 -3.26 -1.87
C ILE A 139 3.44 -3.35 -0.70
N ILE A 140 2.20 -2.88 -0.92
CA ILE A 140 1.05 -3.24 -0.11
C ILE A 140 0.15 -4.18 -0.92
N ASN A 141 -0.24 -5.30 -0.32
CA ASN A 141 -1.29 -6.15 -0.86
C ASN A 141 -2.56 -5.94 -0.05
N LEU A 142 -3.65 -5.64 -0.73
CA LEU A 142 -5.00 -5.53 -0.18
C LEU A 142 -5.83 -6.69 -0.74
N SER A 143 -6.34 -7.55 0.14
CA SER A 143 -7.30 -8.60 -0.22
C SER A 143 -8.68 -8.11 0.19
N VAL A 144 -9.43 -7.57 -0.77
CA VAL A 144 -10.72 -6.90 -0.55
C VAL A 144 -11.88 -7.83 -0.91
N ASN A 145 -12.78 -8.08 0.02
CA ASN A 145 -14.07 -8.69 -0.26
C ASN A 145 -15.02 -7.58 -0.71
N VAL A 146 -15.42 -7.60 -1.99
CA VAL A 146 -16.37 -6.62 -2.54
C VAL A 146 -17.75 -7.28 -2.65
N GLY A 147 -18.67 -6.82 -1.81
CA GLY A 147 -20.06 -7.28 -1.77
C GLY A 147 -20.24 -8.74 -1.32
N ASP A 148 -21.47 -9.25 -1.47
CA ASP A 148 -21.88 -10.59 -1.00
C ASP A 148 -21.30 -11.77 -1.80
N SER A 149 -20.45 -11.51 -2.80
CA SER A 149 -19.92 -12.55 -3.68
C SER A 149 -18.97 -13.53 -2.96
N GLY A 150 -18.37 -13.11 -1.85
CA GLY A 150 -17.42 -13.90 -1.07
C GLY A 150 -16.09 -14.19 -1.77
N ILE A 151 -15.84 -13.59 -2.95
CA ILE A 151 -14.59 -13.76 -3.69
C ILE A 151 -13.71 -12.53 -3.43
N PRO A 152 -12.52 -12.70 -2.81
CA PRO A 152 -11.62 -11.58 -2.56
C PRO A 152 -10.99 -11.10 -3.87
N VAL A 153 -11.13 -9.79 -4.13
CA VAL A 153 -10.39 -9.05 -5.14
C VAL A 153 -9.02 -8.70 -4.56
N GLN A 154 -7.95 -9.10 -5.26
CA GLN A 154 -6.59 -8.75 -4.87
C GLN A 154 -6.18 -7.45 -5.55
N ILE A 155 -5.83 -6.44 -4.75
CA ILE A 155 -5.27 -5.17 -5.21
C ILE A 155 -3.84 -5.09 -4.70
N THR A 156 -2.90 -5.00 -5.63
CA THR A 156 -1.48 -4.79 -5.30
C THR A 156 -1.12 -3.34 -5.55
N VAL A 157 -0.64 -2.66 -4.52
CA VAL A 157 -0.08 -1.31 -4.58
C VAL A 157 1.44 -1.43 -4.66
N GLU A 158 1.97 -1.37 -5.87
CA GLU A 158 3.41 -1.39 -6.16
C GLU A 158 4.04 -0.01 -5.96
N ASN A 159 5.37 0.04 -5.92
CA ASN A 159 6.14 1.28 -5.72
C ASN A 159 5.65 2.08 -4.51
N PHE A 160 5.20 1.36 -3.47
CA PHE A 160 4.61 1.95 -2.29
C PHE A 160 5.63 2.84 -1.58
N LYS A 161 5.20 4.03 -1.16
CA LYS A 161 6.03 4.99 -0.43
C LYS A 161 5.21 5.70 0.64
N MET A 162 5.64 5.58 1.89
CA MET A 162 5.17 6.45 2.96
C MET A 162 5.89 7.79 2.90
N ALA A 163 5.17 8.88 3.11
CA ALA A 163 5.78 10.17 3.37
C ALA A 163 6.54 10.15 4.71
N ALA A 164 7.59 10.96 4.82
CA ALA A 164 8.45 11.00 6.00
C ALA A 164 7.72 11.45 7.28
N ASP A 165 6.61 12.20 7.14
CA ASP A 165 5.76 12.61 8.25
C ASP A 165 4.74 11.53 8.68
N GLY A 166 4.67 10.42 7.95
CA GLY A 166 3.74 9.32 8.18
C GLY A 166 2.27 9.67 7.89
N LYS A 167 1.98 10.81 7.23
CA LYS A 167 0.59 11.30 7.04
C LYS A 167 0.02 11.03 5.67
N SER A 168 0.84 10.57 4.74
CA SER A 168 0.37 10.13 3.43
C SER A 168 1.19 8.96 2.92
N PHE A 169 0.59 8.23 2.00
CA PHE A 169 1.32 7.25 1.20
C PHE A 169 0.88 7.29 -0.25
N THR A 170 1.77 6.86 -1.13
CA THR A 170 1.51 6.73 -2.55
C THR A 170 1.92 5.36 -3.06
N GLY A 171 1.41 5.00 -4.23
CA GLY A 171 1.83 3.81 -4.96
C GLY A 171 0.98 3.59 -6.20
N THR A 172 1.39 2.66 -7.05
CA THR A 172 0.66 2.28 -8.27
C THR A 172 -0.17 1.04 -7.97
N ALA A 173 -1.47 1.21 -7.87
CA ALA A 173 -2.40 0.13 -7.63
C ALA A 173 -2.82 -0.54 -8.94
N LYS A 174 -2.87 -1.87 -8.91
CA LYS A 174 -3.34 -2.71 -10.00
C LYS A 174 -4.53 -3.55 -9.54
N GLY A 175 -5.48 -3.75 -10.45
CA GLY A 175 -6.54 -4.74 -10.24
C GLY A 175 -7.86 -4.20 -9.70
N TYR A 176 -8.13 -2.89 -9.80
CA TYR A 176 -9.46 -2.37 -9.47
C TYR A 176 -10.48 -2.81 -10.54
N PRO A 177 -11.48 -3.62 -10.19
CA PRO A 177 -12.48 -4.06 -11.16
C PRO A 177 -13.41 -2.90 -11.49
N MET A 178 -13.53 -2.61 -12.78
CA MET A 178 -14.42 -1.60 -13.31
C MET A 178 -15.33 -2.23 -14.36
N VAL A 179 -16.60 -1.85 -14.37
CA VAL A 179 -17.50 -2.24 -15.44
C VAL A 179 -17.04 -1.57 -16.73
N LYS A 180 -16.78 -2.37 -17.76
CA LYS A 180 -16.50 -1.92 -19.12
C LYS A 180 -17.80 -1.66 -19.88
N ASP A 181 -18.80 -2.49 -19.64
CA ASP A 181 -20.12 -2.41 -20.25
C ASP A 181 -21.20 -2.87 -19.26
N PHE A 182 -22.23 -2.07 -19.07
CA PHE A 182 -23.36 -2.35 -18.17
C PHE A 182 -24.38 -3.37 -18.73
N ILE A 183 -24.06 -4.12 -19.80
CA ILE A 183 -24.84 -5.27 -20.25
C ILE A 183 -24.96 -6.31 -19.11
N THR A 184 -26.16 -6.88 -18.94
CA THR A 184 -26.43 -7.92 -17.95
C THR A 184 -26.45 -9.32 -18.59
N PRO A 185 -25.94 -10.36 -17.91
CA PRO A 185 -25.27 -10.33 -16.61
C PRO A 185 -23.86 -9.70 -16.68
N ILE A 186 -23.41 -9.10 -15.58
CA ILE A 186 -22.01 -8.68 -15.42
C ILE A 186 -21.13 -9.93 -15.26
N GLY A 187 -20.02 -9.99 -16.01
CA GLY A 187 -19.10 -11.11 -16.06
C GLY A 187 -17.72 -10.72 -16.65
N PRO A 188 -16.83 -11.70 -16.88
CA PRO A 188 -15.46 -11.42 -17.31
C PRO A 188 -15.33 -10.62 -18.62
N ASP A 189 -16.31 -10.75 -19.53
CA ASP A 189 -16.28 -10.10 -20.84
C ASP A 189 -16.65 -8.61 -20.82
N ASN A 190 -17.28 -8.14 -19.73
CA ASN A 190 -17.69 -6.75 -19.54
C ASN A 190 -17.15 -6.12 -18.25
N ILE A 191 -16.15 -6.75 -17.64
CA ILE A 191 -15.30 -6.17 -16.60
C ILE A 191 -13.93 -5.86 -17.21
N GLN A 192 -13.34 -4.75 -16.79
CA GLN A 192 -11.95 -4.40 -17.03
C GLN A 192 -11.28 -4.10 -15.69
N PHE A 193 -9.95 -4.06 -15.67
CA PHE A 193 -9.19 -3.76 -14.48
C PHE A 193 -8.40 -2.48 -14.71
N LEU A 194 -8.49 -1.55 -13.76
CA LEU A 194 -7.82 -0.27 -13.85
C LEU A 194 -6.48 -0.32 -13.09
N THR A 195 -5.46 0.27 -13.72
CA THR A 195 -4.19 0.61 -13.08
C THR A 195 -4.12 2.11 -12.79
N SER A 196 -3.87 2.49 -11.53
CA SER A 196 -3.79 3.89 -11.13
C SER A 196 -2.67 4.20 -10.14
N ASP A 197 -2.10 5.39 -10.27
CA ASP A 197 -1.27 5.97 -9.21
C ASP A 197 -2.20 6.56 -8.16
N LEU A 198 -2.05 6.12 -6.91
CA LEU A 198 -2.87 6.52 -5.77
C LEU A 198 -2.09 7.41 -4.81
N GLU A 199 -2.82 8.31 -4.16
CA GLU A 199 -2.38 9.03 -2.97
C GLU A 199 -3.46 8.90 -1.90
N PHE A 200 -3.05 8.42 -0.72
CA PHE A 200 -3.88 8.41 0.48
C PHE A 200 -3.35 9.37 1.53
N VAL A 201 -4.25 9.92 2.32
CA VAL A 201 -3.92 10.77 3.46
C VAL A 201 -4.57 10.25 4.73
N MET A 202 -3.87 10.41 5.84
CA MET A 202 -4.35 9.97 7.14
C MET A 202 -5.56 10.81 7.58
N VAL A 203 -6.60 10.13 8.07
CA VAL A 203 -7.76 10.77 8.69
C VAL A 203 -7.42 11.07 10.15
N GLN A 204 -7.59 12.33 10.57
CA GLN A 204 -7.35 12.78 11.94
C GLN A 204 -8.53 12.50 12.86
#